data_AF-A0A5J4RTE8-F1
#
_entry.id   AF-A0A5J4RTE8-F1
#
_cell.length_a   1.000
_cell.length_b   1.000
_cell.length_c   1.000
_cell.angle_alpha   90.00
_cell.angle_beta   90.00
_cell.angle_gamma   90.00
#
_symmetry.space_group_name_H-M   'P 1'
#
loop_
_entity.id
_entity.type
_entity.pdbx_description
1 polymer ?
#
loop_
_entity_poly.entity_id
_entity_poly.type
_entity_poly.pdbx_seq_one_letter_code
_entity_poly.pdbx_strand_id
1 'polypeptide(L)'
;MKNKLPVNCLFNKGITGCGGTTIAIENEKDTIIAMPYVNVIKNKKAQYPNDRCKHELFGIYEGVSNDDILDYIKTHDIKKIAVTYDSLERLIT
;
A
#
# COMPACT_ATOMS: atom_id res chain seq x y z
N MET A 1 -19.68 10.96 -2.52
CA MET A 1 -20.06 9.58 -2.12
C MET A 1 -18.95 8.98 -1.26
N LYS A 2 -19.30 8.26 -0.19
CA LYS A 2 -18.36 7.72 0.82
C LYS A 2 -17.63 6.46 0.30
N ASN A 3 -16.61 6.63 -0.54
CA ASN A 3 -15.72 5.53 -0.98
C ASN A 3 -14.60 5.30 0.05
N LYS A 4 -14.95 4.92 1.27
CA LYS A 4 -13.96 4.63 2.33
C LYS A 4 -14.19 3.22 2.86
N LEU A 5 -13.11 2.49 3.10
CA LEU A 5 -13.19 1.23 3.82
C LEU A 5 -13.73 1.48 5.23
N PRO A 6 -14.57 0.58 5.78
CA PRO A 6 -15.03 0.68 7.15
C PRO A 6 -13.83 0.64 8.11
N VAL A 7 -13.87 1.50 9.14
CA VAL A 7 -12.81 1.57 10.15
C VAL A 7 -13.09 0.57 11.27
N ASN A 8 -12.04 0.05 11.90
CA ASN A 8 -12.12 -0.88 13.03
C ASN A 8 -13.03 -2.10 12.74
N CYS A 9 -12.87 -2.69 11.55
CA CYS A 9 -13.72 -3.77 11.07
C CYS A 9 -12.87 -4.85 10.40
N LEU A 10 -13.16 -6.11 10.70
CA LEU A 10 -12.74 -7.23 9.87
C LEU A 10 -13.72 -7.35 8.70
N PHE A 11 -13.30 -6.90 7.52
CA PHE A 11 -14.12 -6.96 6.33
C PHE A 11 -13.73 -8.17 5.48
N ASN A 12 -14.57 -9.22 5.48
CA ASN A 12 -14.38 -10.33 4.57
C ASN A 12 -14.85 -9.94 3.16
N LYS A 13 -13.90 -9.84 2.25
CA LYS A 13 -14.17 -9.65 0.83
C LYS A 13 -14.65 -10.98 0.23
N GLY A 14 -15.97 -11.20 0.23
CA GLY A 14 -16.58 -12.44 -0.27
C GLY A 14 -16.29 -12.77 -1.74
N ILE A 15 -15.82 -11.80 -2.54
CA ILE A 15 -15.46 -11.98 -3.96
C ILE A 15 -14.18 -11.21 -4.27
N THR A 16 -13.24 -11.83 -5.00
CA THR A 16 -12.03 -11.15 -5.51
C THR A 16 -12.39 -9.99 -6.47
N GLY A 17 -11.46 -9.08 -6.75
CA GLY A 17 -11.74 -7.99 -7.72
C GLY A 17 -12.66 -6.84 -7.28
N CYS A 18 -13.25 -6.85 -6.07
CA CYS A 18 -14.14 -5.76 -5.61
C CYS A 18 -13.51 -4.35 -5.39
N GLY A 19 -12.25 -4.14 -5.76
CA GLY A 19 -11.60 -2.83 -5.62
C GLY A 19 -11.14 -2.42 -4.21
N GLY A 20 -11.21 -3.29 -3.19
CA GLY A 20 -10.74 -2.95 -1.84
C GLY A 20 -9.31 -2.38 -1.77
N THR A 21 -8.36 -3.01 -2.45
CA THR A 21 -6.97 -2.50 -2.56
C THR A 21 -6.91 -1.17 -3.30
N THR A 22 -7.73 -0.99 -4.35
CA THR A 22 -7.83 0.28 -5.07
C THR A 22 -8.31 1.39 -4.13
N ILE A 23 -9.35 1.16 -3.32
CA ILE A 23 -9.83 2.14 -2.33
C ILE A 23 -8.76 2.45 -1.27
N ALA A 24 -7.94 1.47 -0.90
CA ALA A 24 -6.83 1.67 0.04
C ALA A 24 -5.72 2.55 -0.56
N ILE A 25 -5.38 2.32 -1.83
CA ILE A 25 -4.32 3.08 -2.52
C ILE A 25 -4.80 4.49 -2.90
N GLU A 26 -6.00 4.62 -3.45
CA GLU A 26 -6.50 5.89 -4.03
C GLU A 26 -7.11 6.85 -2.99
N ASN A 27 -7.09 6.52 -1.69
CA ASN A 27 -7.59 7.42 -0.65
C ASN A 27 -6.55 8.47 -0.22
N GLU A 28 -7.00 9.52 0.46
CA GLU A 28 -6.15 10.61 0.96
C GLU A 28 -5.60 10.36 2.39
N LYS A 29 -5.33 9.11 2.76
CA LYS A 29 -4.77 8.74 4.06
C LYS A 29 -3.50 7.93 3.90
N ASP A 30 -2.56 8.11 4.83
CA ASP A 30 -1.45 7.18 4.96
C ASP A 30 -1.97 5.76 5.13
N THR A 31 -1.47 4.84 4.32
CA THR A 31 -2.01 3.48 4.22
C THR A 31 -0.87 2.48 4.07
N ILE A 32 -0.83 1.51 4.98
CA ILE A 32 0.02 0.32 4.87
C ILE A 32 -0.87 -0.86 4.44
N ILE A 33 -0.47 -1.56 3.39
CA ILE A 33 -1.16 -2.72 2.83
C ILE A 33 -0.23 -3.92 2.95
N ALA A 34 -0.48 -4.78 3.92
CA ALA A 34 0.25 -6.03 4.06
C ALA A 34 -0.20 -7.03 2.99
N MET A 35 0.75 -7.62 2.27
CA MET A 35 0.51 -8.56 1.17
C MET A 35 1.30 -9.86 1.37
N PRO A 36 0.77 -11.01 0.92
CA PRO A 36 1.42 -12.30 1.14
C PRO A 36 2.66 -12.53 0.27
N TYR A 37 2.76 -11.89 -0.90
CA TYR A 37 3.81 -12.18 -1.87
C TYR A 37 4.37 -10.93 -2.54
N VAL A 38 5.69 -10.91 -2.75
CA VAL A 38 6.41 -9.83 -3.47
C VAL A 38 5.83 -9.56 -4.85
N ASN A 39 5.44 -10.61 -5.60
CA ASN A 39 4.88 -10.44 -6.93
C ASN A 39 3.57 -9.65 -6.94
N VAL A 40 2.76 -9.77 -5.89
CA VAL A 40 1.51 -9.00 -5.76
C VAL A 40 1.83 -7.53 -5.54
N ILE A 41 2.83 -7.23 -4.70
CA ILE A 41 3.32 -5.86 -4.47
C ILE A 41 3.85 -5.27 -5.78
N LYS A 42 4.76 -5.97 -6.48
CA LYS A 42 5.34 -5.51 -7.75
C LYS A 42 4.27 -5.24 -8.81
N ASN A 43 3.29 -6.14 -8.94
CA ASN A 43 2.18 -5.96 -9.88
C ASN A 43 1.35 -4.71 -9.55
N LYS A 44 1.10 -4.44 -8.27
CA LYS A 44 0.34 -3.26 -7.84
C LYS A 44 1.15 -1.98 -7.96
N LYS A 45 2.43 -2.01 -7.60
CA LYS A 45 3.36 -0.88 -7.78
C LYS A 45 3.41 -0.46 -9.24
N ALA A 46 3.48 -1.39 -10.18
CA ALA A 46 3.46 -1.09 -11.62
C ALA A 46 2.14 -0.45 -12.13
N GLN A 47 1.05 -0.52 -11.35
CA GLN A 47 -0.24 0.08 -11.69
C GLN A 47 -0.42 1.51 -11.15
N TYR A 48 0.51 2.03 -10.35
CA TYR A 48 0.43 3.36 -9.74
C TYR A 48 1.77 4.11 -9.80
N PRO A 49 1.78 5.44 -10.01
CA PRO A 49 0.61 6.27 -10.27
C PRO A 49 -0.04 5.97 -11.64
N ASN A 50 -1.29 6.37 -11.81
CA ASN A 50 -2.04 6.25 -13.08
C ASN A 50 -2.98 7.45 -13.26
N ASP A 51 -3.74 7.48 -14.36
CA ASP A 51 -4.63 8.60 -14.72
C ASP A 51 -5.65 8.98 -13.63
N ARG A 52 -6.01 8.04 -12.74
CA ARG A 52 -7.00 8.25 -11.68
C ARG A 52 -6.38 8.63 -10.34
N CYS A 53 -5.13 8.26 -10.11
CA CYS A 53 -4.48 8.37 -8.81
C CYS A 53 -3.01 8.71 -8.98
N LYS A 54 -2.63 9.87 -8.41
CA LYS A 54 -1.25 10.37 -8.45
C LYS A 54 -0.37 9.82 -7.33
N HIS A 55 -0.94 9.10 -6.36
CA HIS A 55 -0.18 8.52 -5.26
C HIS A 55 0.72 7.41 -5.78
N GLU A 56 2.04 7.51 -5.51
CA GLU A 56 2.98 6.42 -5.75
C GLU A 56 2.81 5.34 -4.68
N LEU A 57 2.70 4.07 -5.10
CA LEU A 57 2.70 2.93 -4.18
C LEU A 57 4.12 2.40 -3.98
N PHE A 58 4.69 2.68 -2.81
CA PHE A 58 6.01 2.16 -2.43
C PHE A 58 5.92 0.71 -1.94
N GLY A 59 6.81 -0.14 -2.44
CA GLY A 59 6.85 -1.55 -2.10
C GLY A 59 8.01 -1.85 -1.16
N ILE A 60 7.74 -2.46 -0.01
CA ILE A 60 8.74 -2.91 0.96
C ILE A 60 8.72 -4.43 1.01
N TYR A 61 9.82 -5.03 0.61
CA TYR A 61 10.05 -6.46 0.58
C TYR A 61 11.57 -6.72 0.63
N GLU A 62 11.97 -7.99 0.65
CA GLU A 62 13.39 -8.37 0.64
C GLU A 62 14.18 -7.64 -0.46
N GLY A 63 15.31 -7.04 -0.07
CA GLY A 63 16.20 -6.30 -0.96
C GLY A 63 15.93 -4.79 -1.07
N VAL A 64 14.83 -4.27 -0.51
CA VAL A 64 14.64 -2.81 -0.33
C VAL A 64 15.47 -2.34 0.86
N SER A 65 16.25 -1.26 0.76
CA SER A 65 17.08 -0.77 1.87
C SER A 65 16.29 0.10 2.85
N ASN A 66 16.83 0.33 4.06
CA ASN A 66 16.19 1.26 5.01
C ASN A 66 16.32 2.71 4.56
N ASP A 67 17.39 3.05 3.83
CA ASP A 67 17.57 4.39 3.27
C ASP A 67 16.49 4.68 2.22
N ASP A 68 16.15 3.72 1.35
CA ASP A 68 15.05 3.86 0.38
C ASP A 68 13.71 4.13 1.09
N ILE A 69 13.46 3.44 2.22
CA ILE A 69 12.24 3.63 3.03
C ILE A 69 12.21 5.04 3.62
N LEU A 70 13.32 5.48 4.21
CA LEU A 70 13.44 6.80 4.84
C LEU A 70 13.29 7.92 3.81
N ASP A 71 13.90 7.77 2.64
CA ASP A 71 13.81 8.74 1.56
C ASP A 71 12.37 8.84 1.04
N TYR A 72 11.67 7.71 0.87
CA TYR A 72 10.26 7.72 0.49
C TYR A 72 9.40 8.46 1.54
N ILE A 73 9.57 8.15 2.83
CA ILE A 73 8.80 8.77 3.93
C ILE A 73 9.01 10.29 3.98
N LYS A 74 10.24 10.77 3.72
CA LYS A 74 10.57 12.20 3.76
C LYS A 74 10.07 12.98 2.55
N THR A 75 9.96 12.33 1.39
CA THR A 75 9.64 12.98 0.11
C THR A 75 8.14 12.98 -0.23
N HIS A 76 7.34 12.20 0.49
CA HIS A 76 5.91 12.01 0.20
C HIS A 76 5.00 12.51 1.32
N ASP A 77 4.06 13.39 0.98
CA ASP A 77 3.06 13.89 1.93
C ASP A 77 2.07 12.80 2.36
N ILE A 78 1.57 12.02 1.41
CA ILE A 78 0.68 10.88 1.64
C ILE A 78 1.43 9.59 1.33
N LYS A 79 1.54 8.72 2.33
CA LYS A 79 2.37 7.50 2.28
C LYS A 79 1.51 6.32 1.88
N LYS A 80 1.82 5.70 0.74
CA LYS A 80 1.18 4.45 0.28
C LYS A 80 2.22 3.37 0.27
N ILE A 81 2.13 2.47 1.24
CA ILE A 81 3.12 1.43 1.46
C ILE A 81 2.45 0.07 1.27
N ALA A 82 2.99 -0.74 0.37
CA ALA A 82 2.67 -2.16 0.26
C ALA A 82 3.85 -2.95 0.80
N VAL A 83 3.61 -3.82 1.78
CA VAL A 83 4.67 -4.51 2.53
C VAL A 83 4.38 -6.00 2.61
N THR A 84 5.41 -6.84 2.53
CA THR A 84 5.23 -8.27 2.86
C THR A 84 5.17 -8.47 4.37
N TYR A 85 4.48 -9.53 4.83
CA TYR A 85 4.28 -9.74 6.27
C TYR A 85 5.59 -9.81 7.08
N ASP A 86 6.61 -10.45 6.51
CA ASP A 86 7.96 -10.57 7.07
C ASP A 86 8.74 -9.24 7.11
N SER A 87 8.45 -8.32 6.18
CA SER A 87 9.10 -7.01 6.12
C SER A 87 8.37 -5.93 6.91
N LEU A 88 7.25 -6.25 7.56
CA LEU A 88 6.42 -5.28 8.29
C LEU A 88 7.15 -4.66 9.49
N GLU A 89 7.99 -5.42 10.18
CA GLU A 89 8.76 -4.96 11.35
C GLU A 89 9.67 -3.76 11.03
N ARG A 90 10.10 -3.65 9.77
CA ARG A 90 10.94 -2.55 9.27
C ARG A 90 10.24 -1.20 9.26
N LEU A 91 8.92 -1.17 9.43
CA LEU A 91 8.12 0.06 9.55
C LEU A 91 7.88 0.50 10.99
N ILE A 92 8.17 -0.35 11.97
CA ILE A 92 7.85 -0.13 13.39
C ILE A 92 9.09 0.38 14.16
N THR A 93 10.27 0.25 13.56
CA THR A 93 11.57 0.50 14.18
C THR A 93 12.09 1.89 13.82
#